data_AF-A0A3S4FA97-F1
#
_entry.id   AF-A0A3S4FA97-F1
#
_cell.length_a   1.000
_cell.length_b   1.000
_cell.length_c   1.000
_cell.angle_alpha   90.00
_cell.angle_beta   90.00
_cell.angle_gamma   90.00
#
_symmetry.space_group_name_H-M   'P 1'
#
loop_
_entity.id
_entity.type
_entity.pdbx_description
1 polymer ?
#
loop_
_entity_poly.entity_id
_entity_poly.type
_entity_poly.pdbx_seq_one_letter_code
_entity_poly.pdbx_strand_id
1 'polypeptide(L)'
;MADNLVYFGKDNGGIPQRVMYAHHSKGQPTTNYWDNVASNKEGKKEILDLFGDNVFDTPKPTALLKKIIKLAIDKDGVVLDFFAGSGTTAHAVMALNEEDGGQRTFILCTIDQALSNNTIAKKAGYNTIDEISRERITRVAAKIRANNPATNSDLGFKHYRFATPTQQTLDDLDSFDIATGHFINTSGQLAAFTESGFTDMINPFSARGLGVPGGASGEETLLTTWLVADGYKMDIDVQGH
;
A
#
# COMPACT_ATOMS: atom_id res chain seq x y z
N MET A 1 33.87 -30.53 30.44
CA MET A 1 34.67 -29.34 30.05
C MET A 1 33.86 -28.64 28.97
N ALA A 2 33.11 -27.62 29.38
CA ALA A 2 31.99 -27.06 28.63
C ALA A 2 32.50 -26.00 27.64
N ASP A 3 32.30 -26.27 26.36
CA ASP A 3 32.45 -25.45 25.16
C ASP A 3 33.74 -24.61 25.02
N ASN A 4 34.48 -24.81 23.91
CA ASN A 4 35.68 -24.06 23.49
C ASN A 4 35.40 -22.57 23.16
N LEU A 5 34.73 -21.85 24.08
CA LEU A 5 34.26 -20.47 23.93
C LEU A 5 35.31 -19.44 24.34
N VAL A 6 36.51 -19.87 24.74
CA VAL A 6 37.59 -18.98 25.16
C VAL A 6 38.86 -19.31 24.39
N TYR A 7 39.36 -18.34 23.63
CA TYR A 7 40.63 -18.41 22.93
C TYR A 7 41.71 -17.69 23.75
N PHE A 8 42.73 -18.44 24.12
CA PHE A 8 43.94 -17.94 24.74
C PHE A 8 45.00 -17.85 23.64
N GLY A 9 45.51 -16.66 23.35
CA GLY A 9 46.42 -16.42 22.22
C GLY A 9 47.65 -17.34 22.22
N LYS A 10 48.33 -17.45 21.06
CA LYS A 10 49.39 -18.43 20.77
C LYS A 10 50.50 -18.59 21.83
N ASP A 11 50.78 -17.54 22.63
CA ASP A 11 51.87 -17.53 23.61
C ASP A 11 51.40 -17.34 25.08
N ASN A 12 50.11 -17.58 25.40
CA ASN A 12 49.52 -17.36 26.74
C ASN A 12 49.67 -15.94 27.34
N GLY A 13 50.28 -15.00 26.62
CA GLY A 13 50.39 -13.58 27.00
C GLY A 13 49.27 -12.70 26.45
N GLY A 14 48.35 -13.25 25.64
CA GLY A 14 47.21 -12.52 25.08
C GLY A 14 46.02 -12.49 26.03
N ILE A 15 45.29 -11.36 26.08
CA ILE A 15 44.03 -11.25 26.82
C ILE A 15 43.06 -12.31 26.28
N PRO A 16 42.47 -13.18 27.13
CA PRO A 16 41.52 -14.19 26.68
C PRO A 16 40.34 -13.57 25.93
N GLN A 17 40.00 -14.11 24.77
CA GLN A 17 38.90 -13.63 23.94
C GLN A 17 37.76 -14.65 23.91
N ARG A 18 36.52 -14.16 23.95
CA ARG A 18 35.33 -15.01 23.75
C ARG A 18 35.21 -15.39 22.28
N VAL A 19 35.23 -16.68 21.97
CA VAL A 19 34.91 -17.22 20.65
C VAL A 19 33.40 -17.21 20.49
N MET A 20 32.90 -16.38 19.59
CA MET A 20 31.49 -16.41 19.17
C MET A 20 31.41 -17.13 17.83
N TYR A 21 30.88 -18.34 17.84
CA TYR A 21 30.56 -19.04 16.59
C TYR A 21 29.42 -18.32 15.86
N ALA A 22 29.46 -18.33 14.52
CA ALA A 22 28.47 -17.62 13.71
C ALA A 22 27.02 -18.02 14.03
N HIS A 23 26.77 -19.30 14.32
CA HIS A 23 25.45 -19.81 14.70
C HIS A 23 24.96 -19.36 16.09
N HIS A 24 25.86 -18.84 16.95
CA HIS A 24 25.52 -18.24 18.24
C HIS A 24 25.51 -16.71 18.21
N SER A 25 25.92 -16.10 17.10
CA SER A 25 25.90 -14.64 16.95
C SER A 25 24.47 -14.16 16.70
N LYS A 26 23.96 -13.29 17.57
CA LYS A 26 22.68 -12.59 17.37
C LYS A 26 22.81 -11.35 16.46
N GLY A 27 23.94 -11.21 15.76
CA GLY A 27 24.30 -10.00 15.02
C GLY A 27 24.77 -8.86 15.93
N GLN A 28 25.01 -7.70 15.33
CA GLN A 28 25.29 -6.46 16.04
C GLN A 28 24.08 -5.53 15.96
N PRO A 29 23.73 -4.81 17.03
CA PRO A 29 22.75 -3.73 16.97
C PRO A 29 23.14 -2.73 15.88
N THR A 30 22.16 -2.26 15.11
CA THR A 30 22.42 -1.29 14.06
C THR A 30 22.85 0.06 14.65
N THR A 31 23.73 0.79 13.94
CA THR A 31 24.12 2.15 14.30
C THR A 31 22.99 3.14 13.97
N ASN A 32 22.98 4.29 14.65
CA ASN A 32 22.07 5.40 14.33
C ASN A 32 22.52 6.23 13.11
N TYR A 33 23.74 6.01 12.62
CA TYR A 33 24.31 6.67 11.44
C TYR A 33 24.53 5.65 10.33
N TRP A 34 23.90 5.89 9.18
CA TRP A 34 23.97 5.05 7.99
C TRP A 34 24.56 5.83 6.82
N ASP A 35 25.82 5.58 6.50
CA ASP A 35 26.58 6.22 5.42
C ASP A 35 26.65 5.40 4.13
N ASN A 36 26.40 4.09 4.21
CA ASN A 36 26.52 3.17 3.09
C ASN A 36 25.26 2.32 2.89
N VAL A 37 24.15 2.96 2.52
CA VAL A 37 22.87 2.26 2.26
C VAL A 37 22.33 2.58 0.87
N ALA A 38 22.05 3.86 0.63
CA ALA A 38 21.62 4.32 -0.68
C ALA A 38 21.69 5.85 -0.78
N SER A 39 21.80 6.35 -2.01
CA SER A 39 21.76 7.76 -2.35
C SER A 39 20.46 8.13 -3.08
N ASN A 40 20.13 9.43 -3.08
CA ASN A 40 19.01 9.95 -3.87
C ASN A 40 19.15 9.68 -5.37
N LYS A 41 20.38 9.48 -5.87
CA LYS A 41 20.63 9.15 -7.28
C LYS A 41 20.11 7.76 -7.63
N GLU A 42 20.23 6.79 -6.72
CA GLU A 42 19.68 5.45 -6.94
C GLU A 42 18.16 5.46 -6.95
N GLY A 43 17.52 6.20 -6.04
CA GLY A 43 16.06 6.36 -6.05
C GLY A 43 15.55 6.92 -7.39
N LYS A 44 16.23 7.96 -7.91
CA LYS A 44 15.91 8.52 -9.22
C LYS A 44 16.15 7.53 -10.37
N LYS A 45 17.25 6.78 -10.31
CA LYS A 45 17.55 5.73 -11.29
C LYS A 45 16.47 4.66 -11.32
N GLU A 46 15.98 4.21 -10.16
CA GLU A 46 14.88 3.22 -10.10
C GLU A 46 13.62 3.72 -10.80
N ILE A 47 13.27 5.01 -10.66
CA ILE A 47 12.14 5.61 -11.39
C ILE A 47 12.40 5.60 -12.89
N LEU A 48 13.58 6.04 -13.34
CA LEU A 48 13.94 6.04 -14.75
C LEU A 48 13.92 4.62 -15.35
N ASP A 49 14.45 3.64 -14.62
CA ASP A 49 14.49 2.24 -15.07
C ASP A 49 13.09 1.61 -15.18
N LEU A 50 12.13 2.04 -14.36
CA LEU A 50 10.75 1.54 -14.38
C LEU A 50 9.87 2.29 -15.37
N PHE A 51 10.01 3.61 -15.46
CA PHE A 51 9.11 4.48 -16.21
C PHE A 51 9.65 4.92 -17.57
N GLY A 52 10.97 4.82 -17.79
CA GLY A 52 11.66 5.40 -18.93
C GLY A 52 11.82 6.92 -18.86
N ASP A 53 11.22 7.57 -17.86
CA ASP A 53 11.25 9.02 -17.66
C ASP A 53 11.13 9.37 -16.17
N ASN A 54 11.47 10.62 -15.81
CA ASN A 54 11.46 11.11 -14.44
C ASN A 54 10.05 11.56 -14.01
N VAL A 55 9.14 10.60 -13.85
CA VAL A 55 7.75 10.87 -13.44
C VAL A 55 7.62 11.28 -11.96
N PHE A 56 8.67 11.13 -11.14
CA PHE A 56 8.66 11.49 -9.74
C PHE A 56 10.02 12.04 -9.31
N ASP A 57 10.05 13.21 -8.67
CA ASP A 57 11.30 13.97 -8.46
C ASP A 57 12.18 13.43 -7.34
N THR A 58 11.57 13.05 -6.21
CA THR A 58 12.28 12.70 -4.97
C THR A 58 11.86 11.33 -4.41
N PRO A 59 11.96 10.25 -5.21
CA PRO A 59 11.65 8.91 -4.72
C PRO A 59 12.68 8.50 -3.66
N LYS A 60 12.21 7.89 -2.57
CA LYS A 60 13.14 7.22 -1.64
C LYS A 60 13.80 6.05 -2.38
N PRO A 61 15.08 5.75 -2.15
CA PRO A 61 15.73 4.57 -2.72
C PRO A 61 15.23 3.29 -2.05
N THR A 62 14.99 2.24 -2.84
CA THR A 62 14.41 0.99 -2.34
C THR A 62 15.35 0.28 -1.36
N ALA A 63 16.67 0.37 -1.55
CA ALA A 63 17.65 -0.23 -0.66
C ALA A 63 17.60 0.32 0.79
N LEU A 64 17.25 1.60 0.97
CA LEU A 64 17.03 2.18 2.31
C LEU A 64 15.84 1.52 3.00
N LEU A 65 14.72 1.41 2.29
CA LEU A 65 13.49 0.83 2.82
C LEU A 65 13.68 -0.67 3.12
N LYS A 66 14.39 -1.40 2.26
CA LYS A 66 14.76 -2.81 2.50
C LYS A 66 15.53 -2.98 3.80
N LYS A 67 16.51 -2.11 4.07
CA LYS A 67 17.29 -2.16 5.32
C LYS A 67 16.40 -1.91 6.54
N ILE A 68 15.53 -0.89 6.48
CA ILE A 68 14.59 -0.58 7.57
C ILE A 68 13.67 -1.78 7.85
N ILE A 69 13.08 -2.36 6.80
CA ILE A 69 12.16 -3.49 6.92
C ILE A 69 12.89 -4.71 7.51
N LYS A 70 14.07 -5.09 6.99
CA LYS A 70 14.85 -6.23 7.53
C LYS A 70 15.22 -6.07 9.02
N LEU A 71 15.32 -4.84 9.51
CA LEU A 71 15.63 -4.56 10.92
C LEU A 71 14.40 -4.55 11.83
N ALA A 72 13.22 -4.18 11.28
CA ALA A 72 12.03 -3.91 12.07
C ALA A 72 11.04 -5.07 12.09
N ILE A 73 11.02 -5.91 11.05
CA ILE A 73 9.93 -6.87 10.86
C ILE A 73 10.42 -8.22 10.31
N ASP A 74 9.81 -9.28 10.80
CA ASP A 74 10.02 -10.64 10.34
C ASP A 74 9.45 -10.85 8.93
N LYS A 75 9.62 -12.08 8.42
CA LYS A 75 9.28 -12.44 7.03
C LYS A 75 7.79 -12.47 6.72
N ASP A 76 6.91 -12.31 7.70
CA ASP A 76 5.46 -12.46 7.61
C ASP A 76 4.68 -11.26 8.15
N GLY A 77 5.36 -10.16 8.47
CA GLY A 77 4.71 -8.99 9.05
C GLY A 77 4.12 -7.99 8.04
N VAL A 78 3.39 -7.00 8.56
CA VAL A 78 2.72 -5.93 7.80
C VAL A 78 3.50 -4.62 7.86
N VAL A 79 3.76 -4.00 6.71
CA VAL A 79 4.43 -2.69 6.60
C VAL A 79 3.42 -1.59 6.26
N LEU A 80 3.30 -0.58 7.11
CA LEU A 80 2.38 0.54 6.92
C LEU A 80 3.14 1.83 6.61
N ASP A 81 2.76 2.53 5.54
CA ASP A 81 3.32 3.82 5.15
C ASP A 81 2.22 4.81 4.76
N PHE A 82 1.96 5.78 5.64
CA PHE A 82 0.95 6.83 5.45
C PHE A 82 1.39 7.95 4.50
N PHE A 83 2.66 7.95 4.06
CA PHE A 83 3.23 8.95 3.15
C PHE A 83 3.94 8.24 2.01
N ALA A 84 3.24 7.28 1.39
CA ALA A 84 3.83 6.35 0.43
C ALA A 84 4.44 7.04 -0.80
N GLY A 85 3.93 8.22 -1.17
CA GLY A 85 4.45 9.04 -2.28
C GLY A 85 4.52 8.22 -3.56
N SER A 86 5.74 7.97 -4.06
CA SER A 86 5.96 7.18 -5.27
C SER A 86 5.72 5.67 -5.13
N GLY A 87 5.42 5.14 -3.94
CA GLY A 87 5.23 3.70 -3.72
C GLY A 87 6.52 2.89 -3.48
N THR A 88 7.61 3.55 -3.04
CA THR A 88 8.90 2.87 -2.76
C THR A 88 8.74 1.75 -1.73
N THR A 89 7.89 1.92 -0.72
CA THR A 89 7.71 0.94 0.36
C THR A 89 7.16 -0.39 -0.17
N ALA A 90 6.14 -0.38 -1.03
CA ALA A 90 5.64 -1.60 -1.66
C ALA A 90 6.70 -2.26 -2.57
N HIS A 91 7.46 -1.46 -3.34
CA HIS A 91 8.57 -1.99 -4.13
C HIS A 91 9.60 -2.71 -3.22
N ALA A 92 9.97 -2.11 -2.09
CA ALA A 92 10.89 -2.74 -1.15
C ALA A 92 10.35 -4.05 -0.59
N VAL A 93 9.08 -4.08 -0.17
CA VAL A 93 8.41 -5.29 0.36
C VAL A 93 8.37 -6.41 -0.67
N MET A 94 7.88 -6.14 -1.88
CA MET A 94 7.79 -7.16 -2.96
C MET A 94 9.18 -7.74 -3.28
N ALA A 95 10.18 -6.87 -3.39
CA ALA A 95 11.52 -7.30 -3.71
C ALA A 95 12.22 -8.03 -2.54
N LEU A 96 11.83 -7.78 -1.28
CA LEU A 96 12.30 -8.57 -0.14
C LEU A 96 11.68 -9.96 -0.10
N ASN A 97 10.37 -10.06 -0.31
CA ASN A 97 9.68 -11.34 -0.35
C ASN A 97 10.29 -12.25 -1.43
N GLU A 98 10.63 -11.68 -2.59
CA GLU A 98 11.35 -12.40 -3.64
C GLU A 98 12.79 -12.79 -3.25
N GLU A 99 13.53 -11.91 -2.56
CA GLU A 99 14.91 -12.19 -2.12
C GLU A 99 15.00 -13.29 -1.05
N ASP A 100 14.09 -13.29 -0.08
CA ASP A 100 14.22 -14.08 1.14
C ASP A 100 13.08 -15.09 1.36
N GLY A 101 12.18 -15.25 0.39
CA GLY A 101 11.02 -16.13 0.46
C GLY A 101 9.99 -15.68 1.50
N GLY A 102 9.97 -14.39 1.84
CA GLY A 102 9.02 -13.81 2.77
C GLY A 102 7.60 -13.67 2.21
N GLN A 103 6.66 -13.43 3.12
CA GLN A 103 5.23 -13.21 2.89
C GLN A 103 4.77 -11.90 3.56
N ARG A 104 5.64 -10.88 3.57
CA ARG A 104 5.32 -9.57 4.15
C ARG A 104 4.24 -8.89 3.32
N THR A 105 3.27 -8.26 3.97
CA THR A 105 2.23 -7.46 3.30
C THR A 105 2.47 -5.98 3.53
N PHE A 106 1.83 -5.12 2.72
CA PHE A 106 1.95 -3.68 2.85
C PHE A 106 0.59 -2.99 2.83
N ILE A 107 0.50 -1.87 3.55
CA ILE A 107 -0.60 -0.92 3.48
C ILE A 107 0.01 0.45 3.18
N LEU A 108 -0.40 1.05 2.07
CA LEU A 108 0.07 2.37 1.65
C LEU A 108 -1.09 3.35 1.66
N CYS A 109 -0.86 4.53 2.22
CA CYS A 109 -1.76 5.65 2.06
C CYS A 109 -1.06 6.77 1.27
N THR A 110 -1.79 7.29 0.29
CA THR A 110 -1.40 8.46 -0.51
C THR A 110 -2.57 9.42 -0.52
N ILE A 111 -2.28 10.71 -0.54
CA ILE A 111 -3.29 11.72 -0.86
C ILE A 111 -3.46 11.80 -2.39
N ASP A 112 -4.68 12.07 -2.85
CA ASP A 112 -5.01 12.28 -4.27
C ASP A 112 -4.57 13.69 -4.73
N GLN A 113 -3.29 14.00 -4.52
CA GLN A 113 -2.72 15.29 -4.88
C GLN A 113 -2.60 15.39 -6.41
N ALA A 114 -3.30 16.37 -6.98
CA ALA A 114 -3.22 16.69 -8.40
C ALA A 114 -1.81 17.15 -8.81
N LEU A 115 -1.37 16.66 -9.97
CA LEU A 115 -0.10 17.05 -10.58
C LEU A 115 -0.23 18.36 -11.35
N SER A 116 0.82 19.19 -11.32
CA SER A 116 0.84 20.41 -12.13
C SER A 116 0.97 20.10 -13.62
N ASN A 117 0.36 20.95 -14.46
CA ASN A 117 0.27 20.76 -15.91
C ASN A 117 1.63 20.63 -16.62
N ASN A 118 2.70 21.18 -16.02
CA ASN A 118 4.03 21.22 -16.62
C ASN A 118 4.91 20.01 -16.23
N THR A 119 4.43 19.11 -15.38
CA THR A 119 5.20 17.93 -14.95
C THR A 119 5.32 16.88 -16.04
N ILE A 120 6.42 16.12 -16.01
CA ILE A 120 6.65 14.97 -16.90
C ILE A 120 5.55 13.93 -16.70
N ALA A 121 5.19 13.64 -15.44
CA ALA A 121 4.13 12.70 -15.12
C ALA A 121 2.77 13.09 -15.74
N LYS A 122 2.41 14.39 -15.72
CA LYS A 122 1.18 14.86 -16.36
C LYS A 122 1.19 14.67 -17.87
N LYS A 123 2.34 14.89 -18.52
CA LYS A 123 2.53 14.63 -19.96
C LYS A 123 2.49 13.13 -20.28
N ALA A 124 2.91 12.29 -19.34
CA ALA A 124 2.82 10.83 -19.44
C ALA A 124 1.40 10.29 -19.15
N GLY A 125 0.43 11.15 -18.82
CA GLY A 125 -0.97 10.79 -18.61
C GLY A 125 -1.38 10.59 -17.15
N TYR A 126 -0.48 10.76 -16.19
CA TYR A 126 -0.83 10.69 -14.77
C TYR A 126 -1.44 12.00 -14.28
N ASN A 127 -2.54 11.93 -13.56
CA ASN A 127 -3.26 13.08 -13.02
C ASN A 127 -2.87 13.38 -11.58
N THR A 128 -2.52 12.36 -10.82
CA THR A 128 -2.33 12.42 -9.37
C THR A 128 -1.15 11.56 -8.93
N ILE A 129 -0.66 11.81 -7.70
CA ILE A 129 0.47 11.04 -7.14
C ILE A 129 0.11 9.57 -6.90
N ASP A 130 -1.12 9.27 -6.48
CA ASP A 130 -1.59 7.89 -6.26
C ASP A 130 -1.52 7.04 -7.54
N GLU A 131 -1.78 7.64 -8.71
CA GLU A 131 -1.65 6.95 -10.00
C GLU A 131 -0.20 6.54 -10.28
N ILE A 132 0.78 7.40 -9.99
CA ILE A 132 2.21 7.08 -10.14
C ILE A 132 2.59 5.95 -9.17
N SER A 133 2.10 6.01 -7.93
CA SER A 133 2.35 5.00 -6.90
C SER A 133 1.83 3.62 -7.34
N ARG A 134 0.55 3.54 -7.73
CA ARG A 134 -0.05 2.28 -8.24
C ARG A 134 0.68 1.76 -9.46
N GLU A 135 1.02 2.62 -10.40
CA GLU A 135 1.73 2.22 -11.60
C GLU A 135 3.14 1.69 -11.28
N ARG A 136 3.86 2.30 -10.33
CA ARG A 136 5.16 1.77 -9.86
C ARG A 136 4.98 0.34 -9.35
N ILE A 137 3.95 0.09 -8.53
CA ILE A 137 3.67 -1.23 -7.96
C ILE A 137 3.36 -2.24 -9.07
N THR A 138 2.49 -1.90 -10.02
CA THR A 138 2.16 -2.74 -11.18
C THR A 138 3.39 -3.09 -12.00
N ARG A 139 4.26 -2.11 -12.30
CA ARG A 139 5.49 -2.34 -13.07
C ARG A 139 6.50 -3.20 -12.33
N VAL A 140 6.65 -3.01 -11.03
CA VAL A 140 7.52 -3.84 -10.19
C VAL A 140 7.01 -5.29 -10.16
N ALA A 141 5.70 -5.49 -9.95
CA ALA A 141 5.08 -6.80 -10.00
C ALA A 141 5.31 -7.49 -11.35
N ALA A 142 5.09 -6.77 -12.46
CA ALA A 142 5.35 -7.29 -13.81
C ALA A 142 6.83 -7.66 -14.01
N LYS A 143 7.76 -6.83 -13.53
CA LYS A 143 9.20 -7.09 -13.61
C LYS A 143 9.62 -8.32 -12.80
N ILE A 144 9.06 -8.52 -11.61
CA ILE A 144 9.31 -9.72 -10.80
C ILE A 144 8.79 -10.96 -11.52
N ARG A 145 7.56 -10.94 -12.02
CA ARG A 145 6.98 -12.06 -12.80
C ARG A 145 7.81 -12.39 -14.05
N ALA A 146 8.32 -11.39 -14.75
CA ALA A 146 9.16 -11.58 -15.92
C ALA A 146 10.52 -12.23 -15.57
N ASN A 147 11.11 -11.85 -14.45
CA ASN A 147 12.40 -12.37 -14.00
C ASN A 147 12.29 -13.75 -13.33
N ASN A 148 11.16 -14.01 -12.65
CA ASN A 148 10.86 -15.29 -12.02
C ASN A 148 9.39 -15.70 -12.31
N PRO A 149 9.14 -16.36 -13.46
CA PRO A 149 7.78 -16.80 -13.82
C PRO A 149 7.18 -17.85 -12.87
N ALA A 150 8.03 -18.54 -12.09
CA ALA A 150 7.62 -19.54 -11.11
C ALA A 150 7.45 -18.95 -9.70
N THR A 151 7.48 -17.63 -9.54
CA THR A 151 7.30 -16.98 -8.24
C THR A 151 5.91 -17.30 -7.67
N ASN A 152 5.88 -17.74 -6.41
CA ASN A 152 4.66 -17.93 -5.63
C ASN A 152 4.35 -16.70 -4.75
N SER A 153 5.15 -15.64 -4.85
CA SER A 153 4.97 -14.41 -4.09
C SER A 153 3.66 -13.72 -4.49
N ASP A 154 2.90 -13.23 -3.51
CA ASP A 154 1.80 -12.32 -3.79
C ASP A 154 2.35 -10.97 -4.27
N LEU A 155 1.96 -10.60 -5.49
CA LEU A 155 2.36 -9.36 -6.16
C LEU A 155 1.15 -8.48 -6.49
N GLY A 156 -0.03 -8.85 -6.01
CA GLY A 156 -1.25 -8.08 -6.16
C GLY A 156 -1.33 -6.95 -5.14
N PHE A 157 -2.32 -6.08 -5.35
CA PHE A 157 -2.76 -5.13 -4.34
C PHE A 157 -4.23 -4.78 -4.59
N LYS A 158 -4.96 -4.45 -3.52
CA LYS A 158 -6.30 -3.85 -3.60
C LYS A 158 -6.16 -2.34 -3.43
N HIS A 159 -7.01 -1.57 -4.11
CA HIS A 159 -6.99 -0.11 -4.05
C HIS A 159 -8.32 0.40 -3.50
N TYR A 160 -8.23 1.18 -2.42
CA TYR A 160 -9.37 1.77 -1.74
C TYR A 160 -9.32 3.29 -1.86
N ARG A 161 -10.50 3.91 -1.92
CA ARG A 161 -10.66 5.36 -1.83
C ARG A 161 -11.64 5.68 -0.72
N PHE A 162 -11.36 6.76 -0.01
CA PHE A 162 -12.27 7.31 0.98
C PHE A 162 -13.11 8.40 0.33
N ALA A 163 -14.42 8.22 0.36
CA ALA A 163 -15.38 9.19 -0.13
C ALA A 163 -16.35 9.52 1.01
N THR A 164 -16.58 10.81 1.25
CA THR A 164 -17.66 11.23 2.14
C THR A 164 -18.92 11.42 1.30
N PRO A 165 -20.05 10.77 1.63
CA PRO A 165 -21.32 11.01 0.96
C PRO A 165 -21.68 12.50 1.01
N THR A 166 -22.35 13.01 -0.02
CA THR A 166 -22.78 14.41 -0.03
C THR A 166 -23.91 14.63 0.95
N GLN A 167 -24.07 15.84 1.49
CA GLN A 167 -25.19 16.18 2.37
C GLN A 167 -26.54 15.89 1.69
N GLN A 168 -26.65 16.14 0.38
CA GLN A 168 -27.86 15.80 -0.38
C GLN A 168 -28.16 14.30 -0.35
N THR A 169 -27.15 13.45 -0.48
CA THR A 169 -27.31 11.98 -0.39
C THR A 169 -27.81 11.56 0.99
N LEU A 170 -27.40 12.26 2.05
CA LEU A 170 -27.87 12.02 3.41
C LEU A 170 -29.29 12.55 3.62
N ASP A 171 -29.57 13.76 3.15
CA ASP A 171 -30.89 14.39 3.25
C ASP A 171 -31.95 13.57 2.50
N ASP A 172 -31.59 13.03 1.32
CA ASP A 172 -32.47 12.18 0.52
C ASP A 172 -32.75 10.80 1.18
N LEU A 173 -31.90 10.35 2.13
CA LEU A 173 -32.13 9.14 2.92
C LEU A 173 -33.09 9.39 4.10
N ASP A 174 -33.08 10.59 4.66
CA ASP A 174 -33.90 10.95 5.82
C ASP A 174 -35.32 11.42 5.42
N SER A 175 -35.52 11.79 4.16
CA SER A 175 -36.75 12.40 3.66
C SER A 175 -37.78 11.38 3.13
N PHE A 176 -38.26 10.53 4.04
CA PHE A 176 -39.32 9.56 3.74
C PHE A 176 -40.71 10.19 3.89
N ASP A 177 -41.49 10.25 2.80
CA ASP A 177 -42.91 10.59 2.85
C ASP A 177 -43.74 9.33 3.12
N ILE A 178 -44.26 9.22 4.35
CA ILE A 178 -45.09 8.10 4.80
C ILE A 178 -46.39 7.97 4.00
N ALA A 179 -46.92 9.07 3.44
CA ALA A 179 -48.19 9.06 2.72
C ALA A 179 -48.04 8.49 1.29
N THR A 180 -46.89 8.70 0.66
CA THR A 180 -46.62 8.24 -0.70
C THR A 180 -45.69 7.02 -0.75
N GLY A 181 -44.99 6.72 0.34
CA GLY A 181 -43.98 5.67 0.40
C GLY A 181 -42.71 6.00 -0.38
N HIS A 182 -42.50 7.28 -0.73
CA HIS A 182 -41.41 7.75 -1.59
C HIS A 182 -40.43 8.62 -0.82
N PHE A 183 -39.16 8.59 -1.24
CA PHE A 183 -38.14 9.54 -0.79
C PHE A 183 -38.22 10.81 -1.65
N ILE A 184 -38.32 11.96 -1.00
CA ILE A 184 -38.45 13.28 -1.64
C ILE A 184 -37.27 14.15 -1.24
N ASN A 185 -36.57 14.74 -2.20
CA ASN A 185 -35.47 15.63 -1.86
C ASN A 185 -35.95 16.87 -1.08
N THR A 186 -34.99 17.67 -0.59
CA THR A 186 -35.23 18.92 0.15
C THR A 186 -36.05 19.97 -0.62
N SER A 187 -36.26 19.78 -1.93
CA SER A 187 -37.09 20.64 -2.80
C SER A 187 -38.49 20.05 -3.09
N GLY A 188 -38.85 18.91 -2.48
CA GLY A 188 -40.14 18.25 -2.67
C GLY A 188 -40.29 17.47 -3.97
N GLN A 189 -39.19 17.24 -4.70
CA GLN A 189 -39.16 16.39 -5.90
C GLN A 189 -38.73 14.97 -5.52
N LEU A 190 -39.14 13.95 -6.30
CA LEU A 190 -38.61 12.59 -6.15
C LEU A 190 -37.07 12.64 -6.10
N ALA A 191 -36.50 12.14 -5.00
CA ALA A 191 -35.05 11.98 -4.89
C ALA A 191 -34.56 10.99 -5.96
N ALA A 192 -33.24 10.96 -6.22
CA ALA A 192 -32.63 10.13 -7.27
C ALA A 192 -32.92 8.61 -7.17
N PHE A 193 -33.55 8.19 -6.07
CA PHE A 193 -34.22 6.92 -5.85
C PHE A 193 -35.59 6.87 -6.60
N THR A 194 -35.60 6.74 -7.93
CA THR A 194 -36.81 7.05 -8.73
C THR A 194 -37.90 5.96 -8.84
N GLU A 195 -39.13 6.48 -9.00
CA GLU A 195 -40.44 5.96 -9.46
C GLU A 195 -41.18 4.87 -8.68
N SER A 196 -40.52 4.05 -7.88
CA SER A 196 -41.22 3.15 -6.96
C SER A 196 -40.39 3.05 -5.70
N GLY A 197 -40.88 3.52 -4.56
CA GLY A 197 -40.16 3.52 -3.29
C GLY A 197 -39.27 2.27 -3.09
N PHE A 198 -38.06 2.49 -2.58
CA PHE A 198 -37.03 1.49 -2.26
C PHE A 198 -36.26 0.80 -3.42
N THR A 199 -36.44 1.13 -4.70
CA THR A 199 -35.79 0.33 -5.77
C THR A 199 -34.27 0.45 -5.86
N ASP A 200 -33.62 1.53 -5.39
CA ASP A 200 -32.17 1.70 -5.60
C ASP A 200 -31.44 2.45 -4.47
N MET A 201 -31.43 1.88 -3.26
CA MET A 201 -30.69 2.43 -2.12
C MET A 201 -29.16 2.23 -2.19
N ILE A 202 -28.68 1.57 -3.25
CA ILE A 202 -27.31 1.06 -3.31
C ILE A 202 -26.48 1.87 -4.31
N ASN A 203 -26.98 2.13 -5.53
CA ASN A 203 -26.20 2.81 -6.56
C ASN A 203 -25.70 4.22 -6.20
N PRO A 204 -26.37 5.01 -5.33
CA PRO A 204 -25.80 6.29 -4.87
C PRO A 204 -24.47 6.14 -4.13
N PHE A 205 -24.19 4.98 -3.54
CA PHE A 205 -22.89 4.67 -2.92
C PHE A 205 -21.86 4.09 -3.90
N SER A 206 -22.19 3.94 -5.18
CA SER A 206 -21.20 3.55 -6.20
C SER A 206 -20.16 4.66 -6.40
N ALA A 207 -19.02 4.32 -7.01
CA ALA A 207 -17.99 5.31 -7.37
C ALA A 207 -18.58 6.47 -8.18
N ARG A 208 -19.49 6.17 -9.12
CA ARG A 208 -20.21 7.19 -9.91
C ARG A 208 -21.14 8.02 -9.04
N GLY A 209 -21.92 7.40 -8.15
CA GLY A 209 -22.85 8.08 -7.26
C GLY A 209 -22.14 9.02 -6.28
N LEU A 210 -20.95 8.64 -5.81
CA LEU A 210 -20.10 9.42 -4.92
C LEU A 210 -19.20 10.43 -5.65
N GLY A 211 -19.24 10.50 -6.98
CA GLY A 211 -18.44 11.43 -7.78
C GLY A 211 -16.93 11.16 -7.73
N VAL A 212 -16.52 9.93 -7.39
CA VAL A 212 -15.11 9.53 -7.35
C VAL A 212 -14.72 8.70 -8.58
N PRO A 213 -13.50 8.86 -9.13
CA PRO A 213 -13.07 8.03 -10.24
C PRO A 213 -12.93 6.56 -9.80
N GLY A 214 -13.36 5.64 -10.66
CA GLY A 214 -13.33 4.20 -10.39
C GLY A 214 -14.55 3.47 -10.95
N GLY A 215 -14.64 2.18 -10.66
CA GLY A 215 -15.74 1.32 -11.10
C GLY A 215 -16.45 0.58 -9.97
N ALA A 216 -16.20 0.95 -8.71
CA ALA A 216 -16.79 0.26 -7.56
C ALA A 216 -18.31 0.40 -7.56
N SER A 217 -19.01 -0.72 -7.41
CA SER A 217 -20.47 -0.74 -7.26
C SER A 217 -20.88 -0.21 -5.88
N GLY A 218 -22.17 0.10 -5.73
CA GLY A 218 -22.69 0.49 -4.42
C GLY A 218 -22.61 -0.65 -3.42
N GLU A 219 -22.88 -1.89 -3.86
CA GLU A 219 -22.79 -3.11 -3.05
C GLU A 219 -21.36 -3.31 -2.53
N GLU A 220 -20.36 -3.21 -3.42
CA GLU A 220 -18.95 -3.35 -3.06
C GLU A 220 -18.54 -2.29 -2.02
N THR A 221 -19.00 -1.06 -2.21
CA THR A 221 -18.67 0.08 -1.33
C THR A 221 -19.30 -0.10 0.05
N LEU A 222 -20.60 -0.41 0.10
CA LEU A 222 -21.31 -0.66 1.35
C LEU A 222 -20.72 -1.87 2.07
N LEU A 223 -20.60 -3.01 1.40
CA LEU A 223 -20.08 -4.23 2.00
C LEU A 223 -18.66 -4.03 2.56
N THR A 224 -17.77 -3.41 1.79
CA THR A 224 -16.41 -3.11 2.26
C THR A 224 -16.42 -2.20 3.49
N THR A 225 -17.28 -1.18 3.50
CA THR A 225 -17.41 -0.25 4.64
C THR A 225 -17.86 -0.98 5.90
N TRP A 226 -18.86 -1.85 5.79
CA TRP A 226 -19.38 -2.63 6.92
C TRP A 226 -18.36 -3.64 7.43
N LEU A 227 -17.70 -4.38 6.53
CA LEU A 227 -16.64 -5.32 6.91
C LEU A 227 -15.52 -4.62 7.70
N VAL A 228 -15.06 -3.46 7.22
CA VAL A 228 -14.03 -2.69 7.92
C VAL A 228 -14.54 -2.16 9.26
N ALA A 229 -15.80 -1.69 9.34
CA ALA A 229 -16.40 -1.22 10.59
C ALA A 229 -16.53 -2.34 11.64
N ASP A 230 -16.82 -3.56 11.20
CA ASP A 230 -16.91 -4.75 12.05
C ASP A 230 -15.53 -5.34 12.42
N GLY A 231 -14.44 -4.73 11.97
CA GLY A 231 -13.07 -5.12 12.30
C GLY A 231 -12.50 -6.25 11.45
N TYR A 232 -13.14 -6.59 10.32
CA TYR A 232 -12.54 -7.49 9.33
C TYR A 232 -11.36 -6.82 8.64
N LYS A 233 -10.41 -7.64 8.21
CA LYS A 233 -9.27 -7.17 7.41
C LYS A 233 -9.74 -6.77 6.01
N MET A 234 -8.98 -5.89 5.35
CA MET A 234 -9.29 -5.46 3.99
C MET A 234 -9.00 -6.55 2.93
N ASP A 235 -8.19 -7.55 3.27
CA ASP A 235 -7.80 -8.63 2.37
C ASP A 235 -8.77 -9.83 2.38
N ILE A 236 -9.86 -9.80 3.15
CA ILE A 236 -10.78 -10.95 3.18
C ILE A 236 -11.39 -11.24 1.80
N ASP A 237 -11.54 -12.52 1.50
CA ASP A 237 -12.34 -13.00 0.38
C ASP A 237 -13.81 -13.00 0.79
N VAL A 238 -14.61 -12.22 0.06
CA VAL A 238 -16.06 -12.28 0.17
C VAL A 238 -16.54 -13.35 -0.81
N GLN A 239 -17.01 -14.49 -0.30
CA GLN A 239 -17.68 -15.47 -1.14
C GLN A 239 -19.08 -14.94 -1.50
N GLY A 240 -19.31 -14.65 -2.78
CA GLY A 240 -20.65 -14.39 -3.29
C GLY A 240 -21.46 -15.70 -3.29
N HIS A 241 -22.67 -15.65 -2.74
CA HIS A 241 -23.66 -16.72 -2.89
C HIS A 241 -24.46 -16.55 -4.18
#